data_AF-A0A1E4JCM8-F1
#
_entry.id   AF-A0A1E4JCM8-F1
#
_cell.length_a   1.000
_cell.length_b   1.000
_cell.length_c   1.000
_cell.angle_alpha   90.00
_cell.angle_beta   90.00
_cell.angle_gamma   90.00
#
_symmetry.space_group_name_H-M   'P 1'
#
loop_
_entity.id
_entity.type
_entity.pdbx_description
1 polymer ?
#
loop_
_entity_poly.entity_id
_entity_poly.type
_entity_poly.pdbx_seq_one_letter_code
_entity_poly.pdbx_strand_id
1 'polypeptide(L)'
;MSFQPFGYKFEIQSPVSREILTSRIRARKKGWFHPKTGARGWIVGPFICLWFSAFDRHGPMVVGALSDDGLTCRVKGRAGSNLNGVMMFALMLPFLVWLVWMSASEGDPAAGRLALIVAIFVLLSPLIFWLAHSDRKDAEPLVRFLRDVASEGSTSPRPRPQRIPLPENLVLRISGDLAPPPLNTDVIYEALLETGTDEFIVLERSAERYLQTASRGGKFTIEMRDGDYLHHYQALRTNRTQNKRRKMNFDFSFEETLDTVLAYVTGNELPKLIAWEKMDMAAPTAD
;
A
#
# COMPACT_ATOMS: atom_id res chain seq x y z
N MET A 1 -15.96 8.38 11.14
CA MET A 1 -14.50 8.13 11.10
C MET A 1 -13.80 9.28 11.79
N SER A 2 -12.74 9.04 12.56
CA SER A 2 -11.98 10.13 13.20
C SER A 2 -11.11 10.83 12.15
N PHE A 3 -11.12 12.16 12.13
CA PHE A 3 -10.29 12.95 11.23
C PHE A 3 -8.80 12.76 11.56
N GLN A 4 -8.00 12.27 10.61
CA GLN A 4 -6.56 12.06 10.77
C GLN A 4 -5.82 12.58 9.53
N PRO A 5 -5.65 13.92 9.38
CA PRO A 5 -5.17 14.55 8.14
C PRO A 5 -3.76 14.12 7.72
N PHE A 6 -2.97 13.60 8.66
CA PHE A 6 -1.62 13.05 8.41
C PHE A 6 -1.62 11.52 8.28
N GLY A 7 -2.76 10.92 7.99
CA GLY A 7 -2.91 9.46 7.94
C GLY A 7 -3.06 8.82 9.33
N TYR A 8 -3.14 7.49 9.31
CA TYR A 8 -3.42 6.69 10.49
C TYR A 8 -2.19 6.50 11.39
N LYS A 9 -2.44 6.40 12.70
CA LYS A 9 -1.40 6.06 13.67
C LYS A 9 -1.05 4.59 13.56
N PHE A 10 0.25 4.29 13.56
CA PHE A 10 0.73 2.92 13.72
C PHE A 10 1.80 2.85 14.80
N GLU A 11 1.88 1.68 15.41
CA GLU A 11 2.89 1.33 16.41
C GLU A 11 3.31 -0.12 16.15
N ILE A 12 4.62 -0.34 16.06
CA ILE A 12 5.23 -1.64 15.80
C ILE A 12 6.27 -1.88 16.88
N GLN A 13 6.20 -3.03 17.53
CA GLN A 13 7.21 -3.47 18.48
C GLN A 13 8.14 -4.47 17.80
N SER A 14 9.43 -4.32 18.05
CA SER A 14 10.50 -5.16 17.55
C SER A 14 11.28 -5.69 18.76
N PRO A 15 11.57 -7.01 18.83
CA PRO A 15 12.33 -7.58 19.94
C PRO A 15 13.84 -7.32 19.83
N VAL A 16 14.28 -6.56 18.82
CA VAL A 16 15.70 -6.19 18.63
C VAL A 16 15.91 -4.70 18.90
N SER A 17 17.16 -4.32 19.17
CA SER A 17 17.55 -2.92 19.36
C SER A 17 17.31 -2.07 18.10
N ARG A 18 17.22 -0.74 18.27
CA ARG A 18 17.05 0.20 17.16
C ARG A 18 18.14 0.10 16.11
N GLU A 19 19.37 -0.19 16.50
CA GLU A 19 20.50 -0.33 15.58
C GLU A 19 20.31 -1.51 14.64
N ILE A 20 19.95 -2.67 15.20
CA ILE A 20 19.68 -3.89 14.43
C ILE A 20 18.46 -3.67 13.53
N LEU A 21 17.38 -3.10 14.07
CA LEU A 21 16.18 -2.82 13.28
C LEU A 21 16.48 -1.86 12.13
N THR A 22 17.22 -0.78 12.38
CA THR A 22 17.63 0.19 11.37
C THR A 22 18.49 -0.47 10.29
N SER A 23 19.42 -1.35 10.68
CA SER A 23 20.24 -2.11 9.75
C SER A 23 19.40 -3.01 8.85
N ARG A 24 18.45 -3.76 9.41
CA ARG A 24 17.53 -4.62 8.65
C ARG A 24 16.64 -3.82 7.69
N ILE A 25 16.10 -2.68 8.13
CA ILE A 25 15.31 -1.80 7.27
C ILE A 25 16.17 -1.29 6.11
N ARG A 26 17.42 -0.87 6.38
CA ARG A 26 18.35 -0.41 5.34
C ARG A 26 18.74 -1.51 4.36
N ALA A 27 18.89 -2.74 4.82
CA ALA A 27 19.24 -3.89 4.00
C ALA A 27 18.10 -4.29 3.03
N ARG A 28 16.84 -4.12 3.44
CA ARG A 28 15.67 -4.55 2.65
C ARG A 28 14.97 -3.44 1.86
N LYS A 29 15.14 -2.17 2.24
CA LYS A 29 14.56 -1.07 1.46
C LYS A 29 15.28 -0.95 0.10
N LYS A 30 14.54 -0.53 -0.93
CA LYS A 30 15.10 -0.28 -2.25
C LYS A 30 15.91 1.01 -2.29
N GLY A 31 16.82 1.08 -3.27
CA GLY A 31 17.51 2.31 -3.64
C GLY A 31 16.52 3.39 -4.10
N TRP A 32 16.92 4.66 -4.01
CA TRP A 32 16.04 5.78 -4.34
C TRP A 32 15.51 5.69 -5.78
N PHE A 33 16.38 5.35 -6.73
CA PHE A 33 16.05 5.28 -8.16
C PHE A 33 15.81 3.85 -8.66
N HIS A 34 15.51 2.90 -7.75
CA HIS A 34 15.18 1.55 -8.18
C HIS A 34 13.95 1.58 -9.11
N PRO A 35 13.95 0.90 -10.27
CA PRO A 35 12.84 0.98 -11.23
C PRO A 35 11.56 0.34 -10.69
N LYS A 36 11.69 -0.81 -10.00
CA LYS A 36 10.53 -1.51 -9.40
C LYS A 36 10.03 -0.83 -8.14
N THR A 37 8.73 -0.83 -7.93
CA THR A 37 8.03 -0.36 -6.73
C THR A 37 8.44 -1.13 -5.48
N GLY A 38 8.24 -0.51 -4.31
CA GLY A 38 8.60 -1.08 -3.00
C GLY A 38 9.12 -0.04 -2.02
N ALA A 39 9.35 -0.47 -0.78
CA ALA A 39 9.74 0.41 0.32
C ALA A 39 11.06 1.13 0.02
N ARG A 40 11.00 2.46 -0.07
CA ARG A 40 12.17 3.36 -0.22
C ARG A 40 12.13 4.39 0.89
N GLY A 41 13.28 5.00 1.13
CA GLY A 41 13.32 6.17 2.00
C GLY A 41 14.65 6.43 2.66
N TRP A 42 14.59 7.21 3.72
CA TRP A 42 15.73 7.59 4.55
C TRP A 42 15.44 7.35 6.04
N ILE A 43 16.52 7.12 6.78
CA ILE A 43 16.52 6.99 8.24
C ILE A 43 17.66 7.86 8.75
N VAL A 44 17.32 8.91 9.51
CA VAL A 44 18.26 9.89 10.07
C VAL A 44 18.04 9.94 11.58
N GLY A 45 19.02 9.44 12.34
CA GLY A 45 18.89 9.29 13.79
C GLY A 45 17.68 8.41 14.14
N PRO A 46 16.77 8.86 15.03
CA PRO A 46 15.57 8.11 15.36
C PRO A 46 14.47 8.23 14.29
N PHE A 47 14.58 9.13 13.30
CA PHE A 47 13.48 9.41 12.38
C PHE A 47 13.55 8.55 11.14
N ILE A 48 12.40 8.05 10.72
CA ILE A 48 12.22 7.27 9.49
C ILE A 48 11.15 7.92 8.60
N CYS A 49 11.44 7.96 7.31
CA CYS A 49 10.53 8.45 6.30
C CYS A 49 10.58 7.51 5.10
N LEU A 50 9.44 6.91 4.74
CA LEU A 50 9.33 5.94 3.65
C LEU A 50 8.26 6.32 2.61
N TRP A 51 8.49 5.90 1.37
CA TRP A 51 7.60 6.03 0.21
C TRP A 51 7.73 4.83 -0.73
N PHE A 52 6.77 4.65 -1.65
CA PHE A 52 6.65 3.46 -2.51
C PHE A 52 7.28 3.57 -3.91
N SER A 53 7.48 4.79 -4.40
CA SER A 53 8.08 5.06 -5.71
C SER A 53 8.66 6.46 -5.73
N ALA A 54 9.80 6.66 -6.40
CA ALA A 54 10.42 7.97 -6.53
C ALA A 54 9.78 8.83 -7.63
N PHE A 55 9.08 8.20 -8.57
CA PHE A 55 8.48 8.84 -9.74
C PHE A 55 6.96 8.97 -9.64
N ASP A 56 6.36 8.31 -8.65
CA ASP A 56 4.93 8.37 -8.46
C ASP A 56 4.51 9.66 -7.72
N ARG A 57 3.26 10.08 -7.91
CA ARG A 57 2.67 11.32 -7.37
C ARG A 57 2.57 11.31 -5.84
N HIS A 58 2.85 10.17 -5.23
CA HIS A 58 2.73 9.98 -3.81
C HIS A 58 4.11 10.18 -3.16
N GLY A 59 4.24 11.30 -2.44
CA GLY A 59 5.42 11.62 -1.63
C GLY A 59 5.62 10.65 -0.45
N PRO A 60 6.23 11.11 0.67
CA PRO A 60 6.35 10.28 1.85
C PRO A 60 4.96 9.79 2.26
N MET A 61 4.87 8.50 2.50
CA MET A 61 3.65 7.82 2.86
C MET A 61 3.70 7.34 4.31
N VAL A 62 4.90 7.13 4.85
CA VAL A 62 5.14 6.77 6.25
C VAL A 62 6.17 7.71 6.83
N VAL A 63 5.84 8.32 7.98
CA VAL A 63 6.77 9.08 8.80
C VAL A 63 6.68 8.57 10.23
N GLY A 64 7.81 8.29 10.85
CA GLY A 64 7.84 7.76 12.20
C GLY A 64 9.14 8.03 12.94
N ALA A 65 9.16 7.60 14.20
CA ALA A 65 10.33 7.59 15.04
C ALA A 65 10.55 6.18 15.60
N LEU A 66 11.81 5.76 15.62
CA LEU A 66 12.32 4.59 16.30
C LEU A 66 12.79 5.01 17.69
N SER A 67 12.19 4.45 18.73
CA SER A 67 12.63 4.59 20.12
C SER A 67 13.14 3.26 20.65
N ASP A 68 14.18 3.31 21.46
CA ASP A 68 14.65 2.15 22.23
C ASP A 68 13.81 2.05 23.51
N ASP A 69 13.26 0.86 23.75
CA ASP A 69 12.54 0.47 24.96
C ASP A 69 13.39 -0.62 25.67
N GLY A 70 14.63 -0.24 26.04
CA GLY A 70 15.62 -1.16 26.62
C GLY A 70 16.21 -2.11 25.58
N LEU A 71 15.92 -3.41 25.70
CA LEU A 71 16.37 -4.44 24.73
C LEU A 71 15.48 -4.53 23.49
N THR A 72 14.34 -3.85 23.50
CA THR A 72 13.37 -3.84 22.41
C THR A 72 13.38 -2.49 21.72
N CYS A 73 12.96 -2.45 20.46
CA CYS A 73 12.78 -1.21 19.72
C CYS A 73 11.32 -1.05 19.34
N ARG A 74 10.86 0.19 19.37
CA ARG A 74 9.49 0.55 19.00
C ARG A 74 9.51 1.56 17.88
N VAL A 75 8.71 1.29 16.85
CA VAL A 75 8.47 2.23 15.75
C VAL A 75 7.08 2.83 15.92
N LYS A 76 6.99 4.14 16.16
CA LYS A 76 5.72 4.88 16.21
C LYS A 76 5.67 5.88 15.08
N GLY A 77 4.51 6.02 14.44
CA GLY A 77 4.40 6.97 13.35
C GLY A 77 3.01 7.19 12.80
N ARG A 78 3.01 7.84 11.64
CA ARG A 78 1.85 8.16 10.83
C ARG A 78 2.03 7.58 9.43
N ALA A 79 1.00 6.95 8.92
CA ALA A 79 0.97 6.35 7.59
C ALA A 79 -0.26 6.87 6.82
N GLY A 80 -0.06 7.46 5.66
CA GLY A 80 -1.13 8.04 4.86
C GLY A 80 -0.74 8.31 3.42
N SER A 81 -1.75 8.45 2.56
CA SER A 81 -1.56 8.85 1.17
C SER A 81 -1.16 10.34 1.11
N ASN A 82 -0.06 10.63 0.41
CA ASN A 82 0.38 11.98 0.05
C ASN A 82 0.63 12.96 1.22
N LEU A 83 1.56 12.64 2.14
CA LEU A 83 2.00 13.61 3.16
C LEU A 83 2.62 14.87 2.54
N ASN A 84 3.14 14.81 1.31
CA ASN A 84 3.69 15.97 0.60
C ASN A 84 2.62 17.04 0.32
N GLY A 85 1.46 16.65 -0.22
CA GLY A 85 0.36 17.59 -0.46
C GLY A 85 -0.11 18.24 0.85
N VAL A 86 -0.18 17.45 1.92
CA VAL A 86 -0.55 17.94 3.25
C VAL A 86 0.49 18.89 3.83
N MET A 87 1.78 18.55 3.69
CA MET A 87 2.89 19.35 4.20
C MET A 87 3.04 20.65 3.41
N MET A 88 3.01 20.60 2.08
CA MET A 88 3.04 21.79 1.21
C MET A 88 1.89 22.73 1.53
N PHE A 89 0.70 22.19 1.73
CA PHE A 89 -0.44 22.98 2.14
C PHE A 89 -0.25 23.61 3.52
N ALA A 90 0.22 22.84 4.50
CA ALA A 90 0.49 23.34 5.85
C ALA A 90 1.57 24.45 5.86
N LEU A 91 2.54 24.39 4.95
CA LEU A 91 3.58 25.43 4.77
C LEU A 91 3.07 26.65 3.98
N MET A 92 2.17 26.46 3.03
CA MET A 92 1.50 27.55 2.28
C MET A 92 0.60 28.40 3.17
N LEU A 93 -0.05 27.80 4.18
CA LEU A 93 -0.98 28.49 5.05
C LEU A 93 -0.38 29.71 5.79
N PRO A 94 0.76 29.61 6.52
CA PRO A 94 1.37 30.75 7.17
C PRO A 94 1.85 31.81 6.17
N PHE A 95 2.29 31.41 4.97
CA PHE A 95 2.67 32.34 3.91
C PHE A 95 1.47 33.16 3.41
N LEU A 96 0.32 32.51 3.18
CA LEU A 96 -0.92 33.19 2.80
C LEU A 96 -1.42 34.14 3.90
N VAL A 97 -1.35 33.72 5.17
CA VAL A 97 -1.69 34.57 6.31
C VAL A 97 -0.78 35.81 6.38
N TRP A 98 0.52 35.63 6.14
CA TRP A 98 1.49 36.72 6.10
C TRP A 98 1.21 37.71 4.95
N LEU A 99 0.88 37.23 3.75
CA LEU A 99 0.51 38.09 2.62
C LEU A 99 -0.76 38.91 2.90
N VAL A 100 -1.78 38.31 3.53
CA VAL A 100 -2.99 39.04 3.98
C VAL A 100 -2.63 40.13 4.97
N TRP A 101 -1.79 39.80 5.95
CA TRP A 101 -1.39 40.76 6.98
C TRP A 101 -0.61 41.94 6.39
N MET A 102 0.34 41.69 5.48
CA MET A 102 1.11 42.73 4.79
C MET A 102 0.19 43.63 3.96
N SER A 103 -0.69 43.05 3.13
CA SER A 103 -1.66 43.81 2.32
C SER A 103 -2.63 44.64 3.16
N ALA A 104 -3.09 44.11 4.29
CA ALA A 104 -3.94 44.84 5.22
C ALA A 104 -3.21 46.00 5.93
N SER A 105 -1.92 45.82 6.24
CA SER A 105 -1.11 46.84 6.91
C SER A 105 -0.80 48.05 6.03
N GLU A 106 -0.79 47.87 4.70
CA GLU A 106 -0.52 48.93 3.72
C GLU A 106 -1.80 49.69 3.30
N GLY A 107 -2.97 49.28 3.81
CA GLY A 107 -4.25 49.96 3.51
C GLY A 107 -4.75 49.75 2.08
N ASP A 108 -4.28 48.71 1.39
CA ASP A 108 -4.63 48.42 0.01
C ASP A 108 -6.14 48.07 -0.12
N PRO A 109 -6.93 48.75 -0.97
CA PRO A 109 -8.32 48.38 -1.23
C PRO A 109 -8.48 46.95 -1.81
N ALA A 110 -7.41 46.32 -2.32
CA ALA A 110 -7.41 44.92 -2.70
C ALA A 110 -7.40 43.94 -1.51
N ALA A 111 -7.13 44.40 -0.27
CA ALA A 111 -7.06 43.57 0.92
C ALA A 111 -8.36 42.78 1.18
N GLY A 112 -9.53 43.36 0.86
CA GLY A 112 -10.81 42.66 0.98
C GLY A 112 -10.95 41.46 0.04
N ARG A 113 -10.40 41.55 -1.19
CA ARG A 113 -10.39 40.42 -2.14
C ARG A 113 -9.40 39.34 -1.69
N LEU A 114 -8.23 39.75 -1.18
CA LEU A 114 -7.22 38.83 -0.68
C LEU A 114 -7.72 38.06 0.55
N ALA A 115 -8.41 38.74 1.47
CA ALA A 115 -9.06 38.13 2.63
C ALA A 115 -10.14 37.12 2.23
N LEU A 116 -10.96 37.42 1.21
CA LEU A 116 -11.95 36.48 0.69
C LEU A 116 -11.30 35.23 0.08
N ILE A 117 -10.22 35.39 -0.71
CA ILE A 117 -9.47 34.27 -1.29
C ILE A 117 -8.90 33.38 -0.18
N VAL A 118 -8.33 33.98 0.88
CA VAL A 118 -7.82 33.23 2.03
C VAL A 118 -8.94 32.56 2.80
N ALA A 119 -10.09 33.20 3.00
CA ALA A 119 -11.25 32.58 3.64
C ALA A 119 -11.75 31.36 2.85
N ILE A 120 -11.84 31.47 1.52
CA ILE A 120 -12.20 30.36 0.63
C ILE A 120 -11.16 29.23 0.74
N PHE A 121 -9.88 29.56 0.73
CA PHE A 121 -8.81 28.57 0.92
C PHE A 121 -8.94 27.89 2.28
N VAL A 122 -9.07 28.64 3.37
CA VAL A 122 -9.19 28.10 4.73
C VAL A 122 -10.44 27.24 4.90
N LEU A 123 -11.55 27.54 4.20
CA LEU A 123 -12.79 26.76 4.24
C LEU A 123 -12.76 25.52 3.35
N LEU A 124 -12.24 25.64 2.12
CA LEU A 124 -12.15 24.51 1.17
C LEU A 124 -11.07 23.52 1.56
N SER A 125 -10.01 23.95 2.24
CA SER A 125 -8.87 23.07 2.51
C SER A 125 -9.19 21.94 3.46
N PRO A 126 -9.85 22.15 4.62
CA PRO A 126 -10.35 21.05 5.46
C PRO A 126 -11.26 20.09 4.69
N LEU A 127 -12.05 20.60 3.73
CA LEU A 127 -12.91 19.77 2.88
C LEU A 127 -12.08 18.95 1.87
N ILE A 128 -11.09 19.55 1.20
CA ILE A 128 -10.16 18.84 0.31
C ILE A 128 -9.36 17.81 1.12
N PHE A 129 -8.92 18.15 2.32
CA PHE A 129 -8.28 17.22 3.24
C PHE A 129 -9.20 16.09 3.62
N TRP A 130 -10.45 16.37 3.97
CA TRP A 130 -11.43 15.37 4.32
C TRP A 130 -11.70 14.40 3.17
N LEU A 131 -11.88 14.93 1.95
CA LEU A 131 -12.09 14.15 0.73
C LEU A 131 -10.86 13.36 0.31
N ALA A 132 -9.65 13.90 0.52
CA ALA A 132 -8.40 13.17 0.30
C ALA A 132 -8.13 12.10 1.37
N HIS A 133 -8.66 12.31 2.58
CA HIS A 133 -8.41 11.48 3.75
C HIS A 133 -9.28 10.23 3.85
N SER A 134 -10.51 10.26 3.32
CA SER A 134 -11.58 9.38 3.83
C SER A 134 -11.35 7.87 3.67
N ASP A 135 -10.46 7.38 2.80
CA ASP A 135 -10.33 5.92 2.59
C ASP A 135 -8.97 5.39 2.13
N ARG A 136 -7.88 6.17 2.14
CA ARG A 136 -6.63 5.74 1.50
C ARG A 136 -5.61 5.15 2.49
N LYS A 137 -5.74 3.84 2.71
CA LYS A 137 -4.70 2.97 3.31
C LYS A 137 -3.54 2.68 2.32
N ASP A 138 -3.22 3.60 1.41
CA ASP A 138 -2.18 3.45 0.38
C ASP A 138 -0.78 3.23 0.99
N ALA A 139 -0.56 3.74 2.21
CA ALA A 139 0.66 3.55 2.98
C ALA A 139 0.74 2.19 3.70
N GLU A 140 -0.33 1.40 3.72
CA GLU A 140 -0.38 0.11 4.43
C GLU A 140 0.71 -0.87 4.01
N PRO A 141 1.07 -1.03 2.72
CA PRO A 141 2.13 -1.97 2.39
C PRO A 141 3.51 -1.52 2.93
N LEU A 142 3.77 -0.22 3.17
CA LEU A 142 4.99 0.23 3.88
C LEU A 142 4.96 -0.11 5.36
N VAL A 143 3.79 0.02 6.01
CA VAL A 143 3.62 -0.39 7.40
C VAL A 143 3.75 -1.91 7.54
N ARG A 144 3.23 -2.68 6.57
CA ARG A 144 3.45 -4.13 6.49
C ARG A 144 4.93 -4.46 6.32
N PHE A 145 5.64 -3.78 5.42
CA PHE A 145 7.08 -3.92 5.29
C PHE A 145 7.81 -3.67 6.63
N LEU A 146 7.47 -2.59 7.35
CA LEU A 146 8.06 -2.32 8.67
C LEU A 146 7.75 -3.40 9.71
N ARG A 147 6.51 -3.93 9.72
CA ARG A 147 6.12 -5.04 10.61
C ARG A 147 6.91 -6.29 10.28
N ASP A 148 7.04 -6.62 9.00
CA ASP A 148 7.77 -7.80 8.52
C ASP A 148 9.24 -7.74 8.95
N VAL A 149 9.91 -6.61 8.70
CA VAL A 149 11.30 -6.38 9.11
C VAL A 149 11.48 -6.40 10.64
N ALA A 150 10.54 -5.81 11.38
CA ALA A 150 10.56 -5.82 12.84
C ALA A 150 10.35 -7.22 13.44
N SER A 151 9.60 -8.06 12.74
CA SER A 151 9.29 -9.43 13.17
C SER A 151 10.39 -10.45 12.83
N GLU A 152 11.38 -10.08 12.03
CA GLU A 152 12.44 -10.98 11.58
C GLU A 152 13.21 -11.60 12.77
N GLY A 153 13.26 -12.93 12.83
CA GLY A 153 13.90 -13.67 13.92
C GLY A 153 13.15 -13.68 15.26
N SER A 154 11.95 -13.08 15.32
CA SER A 154 11.04 -13.23 16.45
C SER A 154 10.18 -14.48 16.29
N THR A 155 9.71 -15.07 17.39
CA THR A 155 8.53 -15.94 17.42
C THR A 155 7.29 -15.10 17.13
N SER A 156 7.27 -14.49 15.94
CA SER A 156 6.14 -13.72 15.46
C SER A 156 4.93 -14.64 15.41
N PRO A 157 3.74 -14.16 15.81
CA PRO A 157 2.51 -14.94 15.71
C PRO A 157 2.15 -15.32 14.26
N ARG A 158 2.80 -14.74 13.24
CA ARG A 158 2.63 -15.19 11.85
C ARG A 158 3.99 -15.38 11.16
N PRO A 159 4.43 -16.64 10.94
CA PRO A 159 5.69 -16.92 10.29
C PRO A 159 5.61 -16.60 8.80
N ARG A 160 6.70 -16.03 8.27
CA ARG A 160 6.96 -15.97 6.83
C ARG A 160 6.77 -17.37 6.25
N PRO A 161 6.13 -17.53 5.08
CA PRO A 161 5.90 -18.85 4.52
C PRO A 161 7.22 -19.61 4.36
N GLN A 162 7.21 -20.91 4.64
CA GLN A 162 8.38 -21.74 4.42
C GLN A 162 8.78 -21.67 2.95
N ARG A 163 10.08 -21.57 2.68
CA ARG A 163 10.62 -21.49 1.32
C ARG A 163 10.44 -22.84 0.62
N ILE A 164 9.40 -22.94 -0.19
CA ILE A 164 9.06 -24.13 -0.96
C ILE A 164 9.28 -23.81 -2.44
N PRO A 165 10.05 -24.63 -3.18
CA PRO A 165 10.21 -24.46 -4.62
C PRO A 165 8.87 -24.65 -5.32
N LEU A 166 8.58 -23.82 -6.31
CA LEU A 166 7.33 -23.87 -7.06
C LEU A 166 7.50 -24.64 -8.39
N PRO A 167 6.39 -25.15 -8.97
CA PRO A 167 6.44 -25.82 -10.27
C PRO A 167 7.10 -24.97 -11.35
N GLU A 168 7.91 -25.59 -12.21
CA GLU A 168 8.69 -24.90 -13.26
C GLU A 168 7.81 -24.21 -14.33
N ASN A 169 6.57 -24.66 -14.49
CA ASN A 169 5.61 -24.08 -15.44
C ASN A 169 4.87 -22.86 -14.90
N LEU A 170 5.19 -22.41 -13.67
CA LEU A 170 4.59 -21.23 -13.08
C LEU A 170 5.41 -19.99 -13.46
N VAL A 171 4.72 -18.96 -13.94
CA VAL A 171 5.30 -17.65 -14.25
C VAL A 171 4.67 -16.61 -13.34
N LEU A 172 5.49 -15.79 -12.70
CA LEU A 172 5.05 -14.66 -11.89
C LEU A 172 5.34 -13.36 -12.65
N ARG A 173 4.29 -12.55 -12.86
CA ARG A 173 4.39 -11.19 -13.37
C ARG A 173 4.02 -10.19 -12.28
N ILE A 174 4.81 -9.13 -12.14
CA ILE A 174 4.59 -8.05 -11.19
C ILE A 174 4.40 -6.78 -12.02
N SER A 175 3.17 -6.27 -12.10
CA SER A 175 2.81 -5.11 -12.90
C SER A 175 3.28 -5.19 -14.36
N GLY A 176 3.22 -6.40 -14.94
CA GLY A 176 3.64 -6.69 -16.32
C GLY A 176 5.07 -7.26 -16.45
N ASP A 177 5.96 -6.99 -15.49
CA ASP A 177 7.34 -7.46 -15.53
C ASP A 177 7.46 -8.91 -15.05
N LEU A 178 8.27 -9.71 -15.74
CA LEU A 178 8.58 -11.08 -15.32
C LEU A 178 9.46 -11.09 -14.07
N ALA A 179 9.09 -11.90 -13.08
CA ALA A 179 9.93 -12.20 -11.93
C ALA A 179 11.05 -13.19 -12.33
N PRO A 180 12.27 -13.03 -11.80
CA PRO A 180 13.37 -13.91 -12.13
C PRO A 180 13.17 -15.33 -11.54
N PRO A 181 13.44 -16.41 -12.31
CA PRO A 181 13.47 -17.77 -11.78
C PRO A 181 14.75 -18.02 -10.93
N PRO A 182 14.75 -19.02 -10.04
CA PRO A 182 13.66 -19.94 -9.74
C PRO A 182 12.60 -19.33 -8.81
N LEU A 183 11.33 -19.59 -9.10
CA LEU A 183 10.23 -19.16 -8.24
C LEU A 183 10.14 -20.04 -6.99
N ASN A 184 9.86 -19.40 -5.87
CA ASN A 184 9.53 -20.04 -4.62
C ASN A 184 8.47 -19.20 -3.88
N THR A 185 7.87 -19.77 -2.84
CA THR A 185 6.85 -19.09 -2.01
C THR A 185 7.34 -17.77 -1.40
N ASP A 186 8.64 -17.62 -1.19
CA ASP A 186 9.26 -16.41 -0.65
C ASP A 186 9.24 -15.25 -1.65
N VAL A 187 9.53 -15.53 -2.92
CA VAL A 187 9.45 -14.54 -4.00
C VAL A 187 8.02 -14.03 -4.17
N ILE A 188 7.02 -14.91 -4.01
CA ILE A 188 5.61 -14.53 -4.05
C ILE A 188 5.23 -13.64 -2.86
N TYR A 189 5.70 -14.01 -1.66
CA TYR A 189 5.46 -13.22 -0.45
C TYR A 189 6.03 -11.81 -0.59
N GLU A 190 7.30 -11.69 -1.01
CA GLU A 190 7.95 -10.40 -1.24
C GLU A 190 7.25 -9.62 -2.36
N ALA A 191 6.84 -10.27 -3.45
CA ALA A 191 6.10 -9.62 -4.52
C ALA A 191 4.78 -9.01 -4.01
N LEU A 192 3.99 -9.75 -3.23
CA LEU A 192 2.74 -9.27 -2.66
C LEU A 192 2.96 -8.18 -1.60
N LEU A 193 4.07 -8.25 -0.86
CA LEU A 193 4.47 -7.24 0.14
C LEU A 193 4.86 -5.92 -0.54
N GLU A 194 5.56 -6.00 -1.68
CA GLU A 194 6.01 -4.86 -2.47
C GLU A 194 4.92 -4.27 -3.36
N THR A 195 3.85 -5.01 -3.63
CA THR A 195 2.73 -4.56 -4.48
C THR A 195 2.07 -3.31 -3.88
N GLY A 196 2.26 -2.18 -4.58
CA GLY A 196 1.73 -0.87 -4.22
C GLY A 196 0.23 -0.72 -4.44
N THR A 197 -0.24 0.52 -4.50
CA THR A 197 -1.63 0.82 -4.89
C THR A 197 -1.72 0.86 -6.41
N ASP A 198 -2.78 0.29 -6.98
CA ASP A 198 -3.02 0.15 -8.42
C ASP A 198 -1.98 -0.72 -9.15
N GLU A 199 -1.22 -1.51 -8.39
CA GLU A 199 -0.33 -2.56 -8.88
C GLU A 199 -1.02 -3.93 -8.78
N PHE A 200 -0.55 -4.87 -9.59
CA PHE A 200 -1.09 -6.22 -9.64
C PHE A 200 0.02 -7.26 -9.80
N ILE A 201 -0.26 -8.46 -9.32
CA ILE A 201 0.55 -9.64 -9.59
C ILE A 201 -0.28 -10.65 -10.37
N VAL A 202 0.35 -11.36 -11.30
CA VAL A 202 -0.27 -12.44 -12.07
C VAL A 202 0.59 -13.69 -11.95
N LEU A 203 -0.05 -14.80 -11.57
CA LEU A 203 0.53 -16.12 -11.48
C LEU A 203 -0.05 -16.99 -12.58
N GLU A 204 0.71 -17.15 -13.65
CA GLU A 204 0.29 -17.81 -14.90
C GLU A 204 0.85 -19.24 -14.93
N ARG A 205 -0.02 -20.22 -15.16
CA ARG A 205 0.38 -21.59 -15.57
C ARG A 205 0.29 -21.76 -17.08
N SER A 206 -0.60 -21.00 -17.72
CA SER A 206 -0.74 -20.82 -19.16
C SER A 206 -1.48 -19.50 -19.43
N ALA A 207 -1.63 -19.10 -20.70
CA ALA A 207 -2.40 -17.92 -21.09
C ALA A 207 -3.88 -17.97 -20.65
N GLU A 208 -4.39 -19.17 -20.42
CA GLU A 208 -5.77 -19.48 -20.06
C GLU A 208 -5.94 -19.89 -18.60
N ARG A 209 -4.84 -20.13 -17.87
CA ARG A 209 -4.88 -20.52 -16.46
C ARG A 209 -3.99 -19.62 -15.64
N TYR A 210 -4.61 -18.66 -14.96
CA TYR A 210 -3.90 -17.73 -14.10
C TYR A 210 -4.72 -17.35 -12.87
N LEU A 211 -4.00 -16.92 -11.83
CA LEU A 211 -4.56 -16.20 -10.70
C LEU A 211 -3.90 -14.82 -10.66
N GLN A 212 -4.71 -13.77 -10.64
CA GLN A 212 -4.23 -12.40 -10.52
C GLN A 212 -4.78 -11.73 -9.27
N THR A 213 -3.99 -10.84 -8.70
CA THR A 213 -4.44 -10.00 -7.59
C THR A 213 -4.04 -8.55 -7.85
N ALA A 214 -4.93 -7.62 -7.53
CA ALA A 214 -4.66 -6.19 -7.62
C ALA A 214 -4.82 -5.57 -6.24
N SER A 215 -3.97 -4.60 -5.91
CA SER A 215 -3.96 -3.94 -4.60
C SER A 215 -4.47 -2.51 -4.70
N ARG A 216 -5.36 -2.12 -3.79
CA ARG A 216 -5.81 -0.72 -3.64
C ARG A 216 -6.17 -0.43 -2.21
N GLY A 217 -5.61 0.64 -1.65
CA GLY A 217 -5.88 1.04 -0.27
C GLY A 217 -5.58 -0.08 0.73
N GLY A 218 -4.47 -0.80 0.54
CA GLY A 218 -4.04 -1.87 1.43
C GLY A 218 -4.93 -3.12 1.45
N LYS A 219 -5.89 -3.21 0.53
CA LYS A 219 -6.75 -4.38 0.31
C LYS A 219 -6.55 -4.90 -1.10
N PHE A 220 -7.03 -6.12 -1.33
CA PHE A 220 -6.82 -6.83 -2.58
C PHE A 220 -8.13 -7.27 -3.21
N THR A 221 -8.15 -7.30 -4.54
CA THR A 221 -9.05 -8.13 -5.34
C THR A 221 -8.30 -9.38 -5.78
N ILE A 222 -9.01 -10.48 -5.94
CA ILE A 222 -8.45 -11.74 -6.45
C ILE A 222 -9.34 -12.18 -7.59
N GLU A 223 -8.73 -12.50 -8.72
CA GLU A 223 -9.40 -13.01 -9.91
C GLU A 223 -8.66 -14.25 -10.40
N MET A 224 -9.41 -15.19 -10.97
CA MET A 224 -8.89 -16.46 -11.42
C MET A 224 -9.50 -16.81 -12.77
N ARG A 225 -8.68 -17.19 -13.73
CA ARG A 225 -9.11 -17.82 -14.98
C ARG A 225 -8.72 -19.28 -14.96
N ASP A 226 -9.68 -20.15 -15.27
CA ASP A 226 -9.45 -21.58 -15.42
C ASP A 226 -9.96 -22.07 -16.78
N GLY A 227 -9.14 -21.89 -17.81
CA GLY A 227 -9.46 -22.22 -19.20
C GLY A 227 -9.81 -20.98 -20.02
N ASP A 228 -10.92 -21.02 -20.73
CA ASP A 228 -11.27 -19.97 -21.68
C ASP A 228 -11.76 -18.66 -21.01
N TYR A 229 -12.08 -17.66 -21.83
CA TYR A 229 -12.61 -16.37 -21.39
C TYR A 229 -13.97 -16.46 -20.68
N LEU A 230 -14.72 -17.56 -20.88
CA LEU A 230 -15.98 -17.81 -20.20
C LEU A 230 -15.76 -18.38 -18.79
N HIS A 231 -14.56 -18.85 -18.44
CA HIS A 231 -14.24 -19.38 -17.11
C HIS A 231 -13.33 -18.41 -16.34
N HIS A 232 -13.73 -17.13 -16.35
CA HIS A 232 -13.11 -16.07 -15.55
C HIS A 232 -13.96 -15.77 -14.32
N TYR A 233 -13.34 -15.76 -13.14
CA TYR A 233 -14.01 -15.63 -11.86
C TYR A 233 -13.38 -14.53 -11.02
N GLN A 234 -14.22 -13.81 -10.28
CA GLN A 234 -13.82 -12.88 -9.23
C GLN A 234 -14.11 -13.50 -7.86
N ALA A 235 -13.16 -13.39 -6.94
CA ALA A 235 -13.34 -13.81 -5.57
C ALA A 235 -14.28 -12.85 -4.83
N LEU A 236 -15.27 -13.40 -4.12
CA LEU A 236 -16.16 -12.72 -3.20
C LEU A 236 -16.05 -13.35 -1.81
N ARG A 237 -16.39 -12.58 -0.77
CA ARG A 237 -16.41 -13.10 0.60
C ARG A 237 -17.74 -13.81 0.89
N THR A 238 -17.70 -15.08 1.32
CA THR A 238 -18.89 -15.94 1.50
C THR A 238 -19.96 -15.36 2.44
N ASN A 239 -19.54 -14.56 3.44
CA ASN A 239 -20.44 -14.01 4.47
C ASN A 239 -21.02 -12.62 4.16
N ARG A 240 -20.78 -12.06 2.96
CA ARG A 240 -21.23 -10.71 2.62
C ARG A 240 -22.50 -10.77 1.79
N THR A 241 -23.62 -10.27 2.33
CA THR A 241 -24.89 -10.13 1.60
C THR A 241 -24.65 -9.36 0.29
N GLN A 242 -24.96 -10.00 -0.84
CA GLN A 242 -24.73 -9.56 -2.23
C GLN A 242 -25.43 -8.24 -2.64
N ASN A 243 -26.06 -7.52 -1.71
CA ASN A 243 -26.93 -6.37 -1.99
C ASN A 243 -26.21 -5.09 -2.46
N LYS A 244 -24.91 -5.11 -2.77
CA LYS A 244 -24.23 -3.96 -3.38
C LYS A 244 -23.44 -4.36 -4.65
N ARG A 245 -24.13 -4.17 -5.79
CA ARG A 245 -23.68 -4.10 -7.19
C ARG A 245 -22.18 -3.84 -7.42
N ARG A 246 -21.58 -4.68 -8.29
CA ARG A 246 -20.75 -4.37 -9.49
C ARG A 246 -19.64 -3.30 -9.41
N LYS A 247 -19.13 -2.96 -8.22
CA LYS A 247 -17.88 -2.20 -8.11
C LYS A 247 -16.77 -3.19 -7.77
N MET A 248 -15.57 -3.03 -8.35
CA MET A 248 -14.39 -3.81 -7.95
C MET A 248 -14.25 -3.72 -6.43
N ASN A 249 -14.55 -4.83 -5.75
CA ASN A 249 -14.62 -4.90 -4.30
C ASN A 249 -13.26 -5.36 -3.79
N PHE A 250 -12.39 -4.39 -3.49
CA PHE A 250 -11.14 -4.65 -2.76
C PHE A 250 -11.50 -5.04 -1.32
N ASP A 251 -11.65 -6.34 -1.10
CA ASP A 251 -12.26 -6.90 0.10
C ASP A 251 -11.33 -7.81 0.89
N PHE A 252 -10.28 -8.34 0.26
CA PHE A 252 -9.38 -9.28 0.88
C PHE A 252 -8.24 -8.57 1.59
N SER A 253 -7.88 -9.05 2.77
CA SER A 253 -6.65 -8.63 3.46
C SER A 253 -5.42 -9.21 2.75
N PHE A 254 -4.25 -8.71 3.11
CA PHE A 254 -2.98 -9.27 2.63
C PHE A 254 -2.86 -10.76 2.94
N GLU A 255 -3.24 -11.14 4.15
CA GLU A 255 -3.17 -12.49 4.67
C GLU A 255 -4.08 -13.44 3.89
N GLU A 256 -5.34 -13.06 3.67
CA GLU A 256 -6.29 -13.85 2.90
C GLU A 256 -5.82 -14.01 1.45
N THR A 257 -5.24 -12.95 0.89
CA THR A 257 -4.69 -12.94 -0.46
C THR A 257 -3.46 -13.85 -0.55
N LEU A 258 -2.55 -13.76 0.40
CA LEU A 258 -1.37 -14.62 0.48
C LEU A 258 -1.77 -16.09 0.61
N ASP A 259 -2.69 -16.41 1.52
CA ASP A 259 -3.15 -17.79 1.75
C ASP A 259 -3.79 -18.37 0.46
N THR A 260 -4.57 -17.55 -0.26
CA THR A 260 -5.20 -17.95 -1.54
C THR A 260 -4.18 -18.15 -2.65
N VAL A 261 -3.25 -17.21 -2.78
CA VAL A 261 -2.16 -17.28 -3.76
C VAL A 261 -1.29 -18.52 -3.50
N LEU A 262 -0.91 -18.76 -2.24
CA LEU A 262 -0.12 -19.91 -1.85
C LEU A 262 -0.87 -21.24 -2.12
N ALA A 263 -2.17 -21.30 -1.82
CA ALA A 263 -3.00 -22.46 -2.14
C ALA A 263 -3.02 -22.74 -3.66
N TYR A 264 -3.20 -21.71 -4.48
CA TYR A 264 -3.22 -21.82 -5.94
C TYR A 264 -1.89 -22.35 -6.51
N VAL A 265 -0.74 -21.83 -6.05
CA VAL A 265 0.56 -22.23 -6.59
C VAL A 265 0.99 -23.63 -6.12
N THR A 266 0.58 -24.01 -4.90
CA THR A 266 0.86 -25.34 -4.33
C THR A 266 -0.14 -26.41 -4.77
N GLY A 267 -1.29 -26.02 -5.35
CA GLY A 267 -2.37 -26.95 -5.73
C GLY A 267 -3.20 -27.43 -4.55
N ASN A 268 -3.11 -26.76 -3.39
CA ASN A 268 -3.93 -27.05 -2.22
C ASN A 268 -5.36 -26.50 -2.39
N GLU A 269 -6.27 -26.97 -1.53
CA GLU A 269 -7.65 -26.47 -1.49
C GLU A 269 -7.65 -24.95 -1.21
N LEU A 270 -8.42 -24.20 -2.00
CA LEU A 270 -8.56 -22.75 -1.84
C LEU A 270 -9.32 -22.42 -0.54
N PRO A 271 -9.04 -21.28 0.12
CA PRO A 271 -9.70 -20.91 1.36
C PRO A 271 -11.23 -20.82 1.24
N LYS A 272 -11.96 -21.49 2.16
CA LYS A 272 -13.44 -21.54 2.20
C LYS A 272 -14.12 -20.18 2.42
N LEU A 273 -13.35 -19.15 2.76
CA LEU A 273 -13.82 -17.77 2.89
C LEU A 273 -14.11 -17.11 1.53
N ILE A 274 -13.67 -17.73 0.42
CA ILE A 274 -13.86 -17.26 -0.95
C ILE A 274 -15.00 -18.02 -1.62
N ALA A 275 -15.94 -17.27 -2.16
CA ALA A 275 -16.88 -17.72 -3.18
C ALA A 275 -16.46 -17.15 -4.54
N TRP A 276 -16.52 -17.95 -5.60
CA TRP A 276 -16.15 -17.52 -6.94
C TRP A 276 -17.39 -17.07 -7.71
N GLU A 277 -17.43 -15.79 -8.09
CA GLU A 277 -18.47 -15.24 -8.95
C GLU A 277 -17.95 -15.17 -10.39
N LYS A 278 -18.74 -15.70 -11.33
CA LYS A 278 -18.41 -15.67 -12.75
C LYS A 278 -18.42 -14.23 -13.28
N MET A 279 -17.39 -13.85 -14.02
CA MET A 279 -17.30 -12.54 -14.67
C MET A 279 -17.81 -12.61 -16.11
N ASP A 280 -18.62 -11.64 -16.50
CA ASP A 280 -19.03 -11.44 -17.90
C ASP A 280 -17.86 -10.80 -18.66
N MET A 281 -17.06 -11.63 -19.34
CA MET A 281 -15.95 -11.17 -20.19
C MET A 281 -16.38 -11.14 -21.65
N ALA A 282 -16.01 -10.07 -22.37
CA ALA A 282 -16.13 -10.04 -23.82
C ALA A 282 -15.20 -11.09 -24.44
N ALA A 283 -15.60 -11.65 -25.58
CA ALA A 283 -14.74 -12.53 -26.35
C ALA A 283 -13.46 -11.76 -26.74
N PRO A 284 -12.28 -12.40 -26.69
CA PRO A 284 -11.05 -11.77 -27.15
C PRO A 284 -11.22 -11.36 -28.62
N THR A 285 -10.91 -10.11 -28.94
CA THR A 285 -10.83 -9.65 -30.32
C THR A 285 -9.62 -10.34 -30.96
N ALA A 286 -9.83 -10.96 -32.12
CA ALA A 286 -8.74 -11.54 -32.89
C ALA A 286 -7.88 -10.40 -33.45
N ASP A 287 -6.72 -10.19 -32.83
CA ASP A 287 -5.64 -9.34 -33.34
C ASP A 287 -4.75 -10.12 -34.33
#